data_AF-A0AAD4NY12-F1
#
_entry.id   AF-A0AAD4NY12-F1
#
_cell.length_a   1.000
_cell.length_b   1.000
_cell.length_c   1.000
_cell.angle_alpha   90.00
_cell.angle_beta   90.00
_cell.angle_gamma   90.00
#
_symmetry.space_group_name_H-M   'P 1'
#
loop_
_entity.id
_entity.type
_entity.pdbx_description
1 polymer ?
#
loop_
_entity_poly.entity_id
_entity_poly.type
_entity_poly.pdbx_seq_one_letter_code
_entity_poly.pdbx_strand_id
1 'polypeptide(L)'
;MVQSLQTGTHLRIGKNGVDAEGASIYGSQACDDFDRDDVEQYFNYMGMLAVEGTYDKMEALLQQKIHPVDILLLLAATEGDKPKIEELMRAEANYTVKDADGRTALDRAVSDDIKDFILGFSVQKA
;
A
#
# COMPACT_ATOMS: atom_id res chain seq x y z
N MET A 1 -28.93 -41.84 -7.85
CA MET A 1 -27.91 -42.19 -8.85
C MET A 1 -28.02 -41.14 -9.96
N VAL A 2 -27.18 -40.09 -9.96
CA VAL A 2 -25.95 -39.96 -10.78
C VAL A 2 -26.28 -40.17 -12.29
N GLN A 3 -25.96 -39.32 -13.28
CA GLN A 3 -24.86 -38.38 -13.51
C GLN A 3 -25.22 -37.31 -14.57
N SER A 4 -24.42 -36.24 -14.53
CA SER A 4 -24.18 -35.17 -15.51
C SER A 4 -23.95 -35.59 -16.96
N LEU A 5 -24.13 -34.67 -17.92
CA LEU A 5 -23.03 -34.16 -18.76
C LEU A 5 -23.46 -32.95 -19.61
N GLN A 6 -22.52 -32.00 -19.67
CA GLN A 6 -22.60 -30.65 -20.22
C GLN A 6 -22.34 -30.65 -21.73
N THR A 7 -22.98 -29.73 -22.47
CA THR A 7 -22.46 -29.30 -23.78
C THR A 7 -22.16 -27.82 -23.71
N GLY A 8 -20.86 -27.53 -23.59
CA GLY A 8 -20.31 -26.19 -23.49
C GLY A 8 -20.43 -25.42 -24.79
N THR A 9 -20.98 -24.21 -24.71
CA THR A 9 -20.86 -23.18 -25.74
C THR A 9 -19.52 -22.47 -25.57
N HIS A 10 -18.71 -22.60 -26.61
CA HIS A 10 -17.41 -21.98 -26.79
C HIS A 10 -17.57 -20.46 -26.97
N LEU A 11 -17.29 -19.66 -25.94
CA LEU A 11 -16.99 -18.24 -26.08
C LEU A 11 -15.49 -18.01 -25.84
N ARG A 12 -14.81 -17.60 -26.90
CA ARG A 12 -13.41 -17.17 -26.89
C ARG A 12 -13.41 -15.64 -26.91
N ILE A 13 -13.40 -15.02 -25.73
CA ILE A 13 -13.19 -13.57 -25.59
C ILE A 13 -11.71 -13.32 -25.39
N GLY A 14 -11.13 -12.61 -26.36
CA GLY A 14 -9.75 -12.19 -26.38
C GLY A 14 -9.45 -11.12 -25.32
N LYS A 15 -8.23 -11.24 -24.80
CA LYS A 15 -7.41 -10.34 -23.99
C LYS A 15 -7.72 -8.83 -24.06
N ASN A 16 -7.48 -8.20 -22.91
CA ASN A 16 -7.38 -6.76 -22.60
C ASN A 16 -8.70 -6.02 -22.42
N GLY A 17 -9.18 -6.04 -21.18
CA GLY A 17 -10.15 -5.11 -20.65
C GLY A 17 -9.94 -5.05 -19.14
N VAL A 18 -9.21 -4.03 -18.71
CA VAL A 18 -9.05 -3.58 -17.33
C VAL A 18 -10.34 -3.76 -16.52
N ASP A 19 -10.34 -4.71 -15.59
CA ASP A 19 -11.38 -4.86 -14.58
C ASP A 19 -11.13 -3.86 -13.44
N ALA A 20 -11.70 -2.67 -13.62
CA ALA A 20 -12.03 -1.79 -12.52
C ALA A 20 -13.28 -2.35 -11.81
N GLU A 21 -13.11 -3.36 -10.96
CA GLU A 21 -14.09 -3.74 -9.95
C GLU A 21 -13.36 -3.82 -8.60
N GLY A 22 -13.66 -2.83 -7.76
CA GLY A 22 -12.92 -2.59 -6.53
C GLY A 22 -13.04 -3.67 -5.46
N ALA A 23 -12.16 -3.51 -4.47
CA ALA A 23 -12.28 -4.05 -3.13
C ALA A 23 -12.30 -5.58 -3.04
N SER A 24 -11.15 -6.22 -3.30
CA SER A 24 -10.66 -7.23 -2.35
C SER A 24 -9.63 -6.53 -1.46
N ILE A 25 -10.06 -5.96 -0.33
CA ILE A 25 -10.12 -6.66 0.96
C ILE A 25 -8.69 -6.94 1.41
N TYR A 26 -8.25 -6.18 2.42
CA TYR A 26 -7.02 -6.38 3.19
C TYR A 26 -6.90 -7.87 3.57
N GLY A 27 -6.25 -8.66 2.72
CA GLY A 27 -5.81 -10.00 3.04
C GLY A 27 -4.74 -9.83 4.09
N SER A 28 -4.90 -10.52 5.21
CA SER A 28 -3.95 -10.53 6.31
C SER A 28 -2.59 -10.98 5.79
N GLN A 29 -1.70 -10.03 5.53
CA GLN A 29 -0.46 -10.28 4.80
C GLN A 29 0.70 -9.67 5.57
N ALA A 30 1.66 -10.54 5.90
CA ALA A 30 2.90 -10.18 6.58
C ALA A 30 3.72 -9.18 5.73
N CYS A 31 4.71 -8.53 6.34
CA CYS A 31 5.62 -7.55 5.72
C CYS A 31 6.10 -7.94 4.30
N ASP A 32 6.30 -9.24 4.06
CA ASP A 32 6.82 -9.81 2.82
C ASP A 32 5.82 -9.91 1.65
N ASP A 33 4.53 -9.63 1.84
CA ASP A 33 3.54 -9.72 0.75
C ASP A 33 3.28 -8.39 0.06
N PHE A 34 3.79 -7.28 0.62
CA PHE A 34 3.69 -5.99 -0.04
C PHE A 34 4.67 -5.95 -1.21
N ASP A 35 4.16 -5.69 -2.40
CA ASP A 35 4.94 -5.56 -3.62
C ASP A 35 4.90 -4.13 -4.16
N ARG A 36 5.67 -3.87 -5.23
CA ARG A 36 5.63 -2.59 -5.97
C ARG A 36 4.22 -2.25 -6.43
N ASP A 37 3.42 -3.25 -6.81
CA ASP A 37 2.07 -3.05 -7.33
C ASP A 37 1.16 -2.43 -6.26
N ASP A 38 1.24 -2.87 -5.00
CA ASP A 38 0.46 -2.32 -3.88
C ASP A 38 0.76 -0.84 -3.64
N VAL A 39 2.03 -0.45 -3.78
CA VAL A 39 2.44 0.94 -3.69
C VAL A 39 1.84 1.73 -4.84
N GLU A 40 1.99 1.27 -6.08
CA GLU A 40 1.44 1.94 -7.25
C GLU A 40 -0.08 2.09 -7.17
N GLN A 41 -0.79 1.04 -6.71
CA GLN A 41 -2.23 1.08 -6.47
C GLN A 41 -2.60 2.13 -5.42
N TYR A 42 -1.84 2.25 -4.34
CA TYR A 42 -2.10 3.26 -3.30
C TYR A 42 -1.87 4.68 -3.82
N PHE A 43 -0.80 4.90 -4.59
CA PHE A 43 -0.55 6.18 -5.27
C PHE A 43 -1.64 6.51 -6.30
N ASN A 44 -2.16 5.50 -7.00
CA ASN A 44 -3.26 5.64 -7.95
C ASN A 44 -4.56 5.99 -7.22
N TYR A 45 -4.88 5.27 -6.14
CA TYR A 45 -6.04 5.49 -5.28
C TYR A 45 -6.08 6.91 -4.70
N MET A 46 -4.94 7.43 -4.23
CA MET A 46 -4.83 8.81 -3.76
C MET A 46 -4.95 9.87 -4.86
N GLY A 47 -4.98 9.47 -6.14
CA GLY A 47 -4.95 10.38 -7.28
C GLY A 47 -3.61 11.10 -7.47
N MET A 48 -2.55 10.65 -6.79
CA MET A 48 -1.23 11.26 -6.81
C MET A 48 -0.50 11.04 -8.14
N LEU A 49 -0.78 9.94 -8.84
CA LEU A 49 -0.17 9.66 -10.15
C LEU A 49 -0.59 10.66 -11.25
N ALA A 50 -1.70 11.39 -11.05
CA ALA A 50 -2.16 12.42 -11.98
C ALA A 50 -1.42 13.76 -11.80
N VAL A 51 -0.61 13.91 -10.75
CA VAL A 51 0.19 15.11 -10.49
C VAL A 51 1.59 14.90 -11.08
N GLU A 52 2.05 15.82 -11.92
CA GLU A 52 3.41 15.74 -12.51
C GLU A 52 4.48 15.60 -11.42
N GLY A 53 5.35 14.60 -11.57
CA GLY A 53 6.49 14.36 -10.67
C GLY A 53 6.26 13.33 -9.56
N THR A 54 5.05 12.80 -9.37
CA THR A 54 4.78 11.81 -8.31
C THR A 54 5.21 10.38 -8.70
N TYR A 55 5.26 10.07 -10.00
CA TYR A 55 5.81 8.79 -10.50
C TYR A 55 7.32 8.71 -10.25
N ASP A 56 8.05 9.79 -10.54
CA ASP A 56 9.49 9.92 -10.23
C ASP A 56 9.76 9.74 -8.73
N LYS A 57 8.91 10.27 -7.85
CA LYS A 57 9.03 10.07 -6.41
C LYS A 57 8.84 8.60 -6.04
N MET A 58 7.80 7.95 -6.55
CA MET A 58 7.57 6.51 -6.31
C MET A 58 8.76 5.67 -6.81
N GLU A 59 9.23 5.92 -8.04
CA GLU A 59 10.39 5.21 -8.57
C GLU A 59 11.66 5.47 -7.76
N ALA A 60 11.89 6.72 -7.32
CA ALA A 60 13.03 7.05 -6.46
C ALA A 60 12.98 6.32 -5.11
N LEU A 61 11.78 6.12 -4.55
CA LEU A 61 11.59 5.34 -3.32
C LEU A 61 11.89 3.86 -3.55
N LEU A 62 11.34 3.29 -4.62
CA LEU A 62 11.56 1.90 -5.02
C LEU A 62 13.03 1.63 -5.37
N GLN A 63 13.73 2.61 -5.97
CA GLN A 63 15.16 2.53 -6.24
C GLN A 63 16.03 2.59 -4.98
N GLN A 64 15.56 3.25 -3.92
CA GLN A 64 16.28 3.37 -2.65
C GLN A 64 16.24 2.09 -1.79
N LYS A 65 15.72 0.96 -2.32
CA LYS A 65 15.51 -0.31 -1.60
C LYS A 65 14.66 -0.13 -0.33
N ILE A 66 13.72 0.80 -0.37
CA ILE A 66 12.74 0.99 0.70
C ILE A 66 11.67 -0.08 0.54
N HIS A 67 11.21 -0.69 1.65
CA HIS A 67 10.14 -1.67 1.53
C HIS A 67 8.83 -0.97 1.16
N PRO A 68 7.99 -1.59 0.30
CA PRO A 68 6.70 -1.04 -0.09
C PRO A 68 5.79 -0.75 1.13
N VAL A 69 5.87 -1.55 2.19
CA VAL A 69 5.16 -1.29 3.45
C VAL A 69 5.58 0.03 4.13
N ASP A 70 6.86 0.41 4.04
CA ASP A 70 7.38 1.67 4.61
C ASP A 70 6.90 2.87 3.78
N ILE A 71 6.83 2.70 2.46
CA ILE A 71 6.30 3.71 1.53
C ILE A 71 4.81 3.94 1.84
N LEU A 72 4.04 2.86 2.02
CA LEU A 72 2.64 2.95 2.42
C LEU A 72 2.47 3.68 3.76
N LEU A 73 3.39 3.47 4.71
CA LEU A 73 3.36 4.14 6.01
C LEU A 73 3.60 5.65 5.88
N LEU A 74 4.55 6.06 5.02
CA LEU A 74 4.78 7.47 4.69
C LEU A 74 3.50 8.15 4.16
N LEU A 75 2.77 7.45 3.29
CA LEU A 75 1.53 7.95 2.70
C LEU A 75 0.39 7.99 3.73
N ALA A 76 0.18 6.89 4.46
CA ALA A 76 -0.84 6.80 5.49
C ALA A 76 -0.65 7.83 6.60
N ALA A 77 0.60 8.12 6.98
CA ALA A 77 0.93 9.19 7.92
C ALA A 77 0.54 10.58 7.38
N THR A 78 0.75 10.83 6.08
CA THR A 78 0.36 12.08 5.40
C THR A 78 -1.16 12.25 5.33
N GLU A 79 -1.91 11.16 5.18
CA GLU A 79 -3.38 11.18 5.23
C GLU A 79 -3.92 11.22 6.66
N GLY A 80 -3.12 10.76 7.64
CA GLY A 80 -3.56 10.55 9.02
C GLY A 80 -4.50 9.35 9.16
N ASP A 81 -4.40 8.37 8.26
CA ASP A 81 -5.22 7.17 8.26
C ASP A 81 -4.77 6.22 9.37
N LYS A 82 -5.27 6.45 10.58
CA LYS A 82 -4.98 5.65 11.79
C LYS A 82 -5.18 4.14 11.59
N PRO A 83 -6.33 3.64 11.08
CA PRO A 83 -6.50 2.20 10.91
C PRO A 83 -5.50 1.61 9.89
N LYS A 84 -5.17 2.34 8.81
CA LYS A 84 -4.12 1.89 7.88
C LYS A 84 -2.74 1.86 8.54
N ILE A 85 -2.39 2.91 9.29
CA ILE A 85 -1.13 2.99 10.04
C ILE A 85 -1.00 1.82 11.00
N GLU A 86 -2.06 1.48 11.74
CA GLU A 86 -2.07 0.34 12.66
C GLU A 86 -1.77 -0.97 11.93
N GLU A 87 -2.41 -1.22 10.79
CA GLU A 87 -2.17 -2.43 9.99
C GLU A 87 -0.73 -2.49 9.45
N LEU A 88 -0.19 -1.36 8.99
CA LEU A 88 1.20 -1.27 8.52
C LEU A 88 2.20 -1.49 9.67
N MET A 89 1.93 -0.92 10.84
CA MET A 89 2.76 -1.14 12.04
C MET A 89 2.70 -2.60 12.51
N ARG A 90 1.54 -3.28 12.39
CA ARG A 90 1.42 -4.72 12.62
C ARG A 90 2.20 -5.55 11.60
N ALA A 91 2.29 -5.07 10.36
CA ALA A 91 3.15 -5.62 9.33
C ALA A 91 4.64 -5.25 9.51
N GLU A 92 5.04 -4.75 10.68
CA GLU A 92 6.42 -4.39 11.02
C GLU A 92 7.02 -3.29 10.13
N ALA A 93 6.18 -2.39 9.63
CA ALA A 93 6.64 -1.23 8.86
C ALA A 93 7.61 -0.35 9.66
N ASN A 94 8.63 0.13 8.96
CA ASN A 94 9.70 0.95 9.51
C ASN A 94 9.45 2.44 9.24
N TYR A 95 8.95 3.14 10.25
CA TYR A 95 8.73 4.59 10.21
C TYR A 95 10.01 5.43 10.22
N THR A 96 11.19 4.83 10.42
CA THR A 96 12.48 5.53 10.39
C THR A 96 13.04 5.70 8.98
N VAL A 97 12.43 5.04 7.99
CA VAL A 97 12.83 5.15 6.59
C VAL A 97 12.51 6.53 6.05
N LYS A 98 13.39 7.03 5.19
CA LYS A 98 13.31 8.35 4.60
C LYS A 98 12.82 8.26 3.17
N ASP A 99 11.90 9.14 2.83
CA ASP A 99 11.40 9.33 1.48
C ASP A 99 12.46 9.97 0.56
N ALA A 100 12.17 10.11 -0.73
CA ALA A 100 12.99 10.86 -1.70
C ALA A 100 13.29 12.31 -1.25
N ASP A 101 12.40 12.93 -0.47
CA ASP A 101 12.62 14.25 0.16
C ASP A 101 13.51 14.18 1.43
N GLY A 102 13.99 13.01 1.83
CA GLY A 102 14.79 12.81 3.06
C GLY A 102 13.96 12.85 4.36
N ARG A 103 12.63 12.81 4.24
CA ARG A 103 11.65 12.94 5.33
C ARG A 103 11.14 11.58 5.78
N THR A 104 10.95 11.37 7.08
CA THR A 104 10.40 10.11 7.63
C THR A 104 8.88 10.12 7.67
N ALA A 105 8.25 8.97 7.96
CA ALA A 105 6.80 8.91 8.16
C ALA A 105 6.32 9.88 9.26
N LEU A 106 7.13 10.08 10.30
CA LEU A 106 6.86 11.06 11.35
C LEU A 106 6.95 12.51 10.86
N ASP A 107 7.86 12.82 9.92
CA ASP A 107 7.98 14.17 9.35
C ASP A 107 6.83 14.48 8.39
N ARG A 108 6.37 13.47 7.65
CA ARG A 108 5.22 13.55 6.73
C ARG A 108 3.87 13.50 7.45
N ALA A 109 3.83 13.12 8.73
CA ALA A 109 2.60 13.00 9.48
C ALA A 109 1.78 14.31 9.47
N VAL A 110 0.49 14.21 9.14
CA VAL A 110 -0.43 15.36 9.05
C VAL A 110 -0.61 16.10 10.38
N SER A 111 -0.40 15.42 11.50
CA SER A 111 -0.62 15.96 12.84
C SER A 111 0.28 15.24 13.85
N ASP A 112 0.62 15.93 14.95
CA ASP A 112 1.42 15.34 16.03
C ASP A 112 0.73 14.15 16.71
N ASP A 113 -0.60 14.10 16.70
CA ASP A 113 -1.38 12.93 17.16
C ASP A 113 -1.04 11.65 16.36
N ILE A 114 -0.83 11.77 15.04
CA ILE A 114 -0.42 10.65 14.19
C ILE A 114 1.03 10.25 14.47
N LYS A 115 1.90 11.22 14.73
CA LYS A 115 3.29 10.94 15.13
C LYS A 115 3.33 10.17 16.44
N ASP A 116 2.59 10.64 17.45
CA ASP A 116 2.48 9.99 18.75
C ASP A 116 1.88 8.60 18.63
N PHE A 117 0.87 8.43 17.77
CA PHE A 117 0.28 7.13 17.47
C PHE A 117 1.33 6.14 16.93
N ILE A 118 2.08 6.51 15.90
CA ILE A 118 3.16 5.67 15.33
C ILE A 118 4.24 5.37 16.39
N LEU A 119 4.66 6.37 17.16
CA LEU A 119 5.65 6.21 18.22
C LEU A 119 5.14 5.29 19.35
N GLY A 120 3.84 5.33 19.65
CA GLY A 120 3.18 4.49 20.63
C GLY A 120 3.24 2.99 20.28
N PHE A 121 3.20 2.63 18.99
CA PHE A 121 3.40 1.24 18.55
C PHE A 121 4.82 0.74 18.78
N SER A 122 5.82 1.63 18.70
CA SER A 122 7.21 1.27 18.99
C SER A 122 7.43 0.92 20.46
N VAL A 123 6.69 1.56 21.36
CA VAL A 123 6.77 1.35 22.82
C VAL A 123 6.15 0.00 23.25
N GLN A 124 5.14 -0.51 22.54
CA GLN A 124 4.50 -1.79 22.88
C GLN A 124 5.35 -3.02 22.51
N LYS A 125 6.50 -2.83 21.86
CA LYS A 125 7.42 -3.90 21.42
C LYS A 125 8.50 -4.25 22.47
N ALA A 126 8.42 -3.73 23.70
CA ALA A 126 9.39 -3.92 24.79
C ALA A 126 8.90 -4.88 25.88
#